data_AF-A0A960SLY4-F1
#
_entry.id   AF-A0A960SLY4-F1
#
_cell.length_a   1.000
_cell.length_b   1.000
_cell.length_c   1.000
_cell.angle_alpha   90.00
_cell.angle_beta   90.00
_cell.angle_gamma   90.00
#
_symmetry.space_group_name_H-M   'P 1'
#
loop_
_entity.id
_entity.type
_entity.pdbx_description
1 polymer ?
#
loop_
_entity_poly.entity_id
_entity_poly.type
_entity_poly.pdbx_seq_one_letter_code
_entity_poly.pdbx_strand_id
1 'polypeptide(L)' 'KLGVQPVECVVIEDAVNGVQAAKAAGMRCIAVAQSFPAKQLNQADRVLPGIGDIQIDDLAPSPAP' A
#
# COMPACT_ATOMS: atom_id res chain seq x y z
N LYS A 1 10.51 9.17 11.70
CA LYS A 1 10.49 7.70 11.92
C LYS A 1 9.41 7.40 12.96
N LEU A 2 8.66 6.30 12.78
CA LEU A 2 7.54 5.92 13.67
C LEU A 2 7.95 5.01 14.85
N GLY A 3 9.17 4.43 14.83
CA GLY A 3 9.66 3.58 15.92
C GLY A 3 9.18 2.12 15.88
N VAL A 4 8.52 1.69 14.80
CA VAL A 4 8.06 0.30 14.57
C VAL A 4 8.79 -0.34 13.38
N GLN A 5 8.69 -1.65 13.23
CA GLN A 5 9.31 -2.35 12.11
C GLN A 5 8.56 -2.04 10.80
N PRO A 6 9.25 -1.98 9.64
CA PRO A 6 8.58 -1.74 8.36
C PRO A 6 7.47 -2.74 8.03
N VAL A 7 7.62 -4.00 8.47
CA VAL A 7 6.60 -5.05 8.25
C VAL A 7 5.29 -4.79 9.01
N GLU A 8 5.35 -3.95 10.04
CA GLU A 8 4.20 -3.51 10.85
C GLU A 8 3.55 -2.25 10.25
N CYS A 9 4.15 -1.65 9.21
CA CYS A 9 3.63 -0.50 8.51
C CYS A 9 2.88 -0.90 7.23
N VAL A 10 1.85 -0.12 6.91
CA VAL A 10 1.22 -0.10 5.60
C VAL A 10 1.32 1.31 5.01
N VAL A 11 1.70 1.39 3.75
CA VAL A 11 1.76 2.65 3.00
C VAL A 11 0.53 2.76 2.12
N ILE A 12 -0.17 3.89 2.18
CA ILE A 12 -1.22 4.27 1.22
C ILE A 12 -0.58 5.22 0.23
N GLU A 13 -0.61 4.89 -1.07
CA GLU A 13 0.15 5.62 -2.08
C GLU A 13 -0.61 5.74 -3.41
N ASP A 14 -0.33 6.76 -4.21
CA ASP A 14 -0.99 6.93 -5.51
C ASP A 14 -0.01 7.06 -6.69
N ALA A 15 1.31 6.95 -6.43
CA ALA A 15 2.37 7.05 -7.42
C ALA A 15 3.27 5.80 -7.53
N VAL A 16 3.75 5.51 -8.74
CA VAL A 16 4.59 4.32 -9.05
C VAL A 16 5.88 4.27 -8.23
N ASN A 17 6.57 5.41 -8.10
CA ASN A 17 7.80 5.52 -7.33
C ASN A 17 7.56 5.34 -5.82
N GLY A 18 6.45 5.85 -5.30
CA GLY A 18 6.07 5.64 -3.90
C GLY A 18 5.78 4.17 -3.59
N VAL A 19 5.03 3.49 -4.48
CA VAL A 19 4.80 2.04 -4.37
C VAL A 19 6.12 1.28 -4.35
N GLN A 20 7.04 1.58 -5.28
CA GLN A 20 8.37 0.95 -5.33
C GLN A 20 9.17 1.18 -4.04
N ALA A 21 9.14 2.40 -3.51
CA ALA A 21 9.83 2.74 -2.27
C ALA A 21 9.25 1.96 -1.07
N ALA A 22 7.92 1.85 -0.97
CA ALA A 22 7.27 1.09 0.08
C ALA A 22 7.67 -0.40 0.04
N LYS A 23 7.66 -1.01 -1.15
CA LYS A 23 8.07 -2.41 -1.33
C LYS A 23 9.56 -2.62 -1.05
N ALA A 24 10.42 -1.71 -1.50
CA ALA A 24 11.86 -1.75 -1.21
C ALA A 24 12.17 -1.61 0.29
N ALA A 25 11.34 -0.89 1.04
CA ALA A 25 11.43 -0.76 2.48
C ALA A 25 10.89 -1.99 3.25
N GLY A 26 10.34 -2.99 2.56
CA GLY A 26 9.72 -4.17 3.19
C GLY A 26 8.37 -3.89 3.84
N MET A 27 7.68 -2.82 3.41
CA MET A 27 6.34 -2.47 3.89
C MET A 27 5.27 -3.09 2.98
N ARG A 28 4.06 -3.27 3.52
CA ARG A 28 2.86 -3.46 2.69
C ARG A 28 2.48 -2.14 2.04
N CYS A 29 1.92 -2.20 0.84
CA CYS A 29 1.47 -1.03 0.10
C CYS A 29 0.06 -1.25 -0.46
N ILE A 30 -0.84 -0.33 -0.15
CA ILE A 30 -2.16 -0.22 -0.76
C ILE A 30 -2.12 1.01 -1.64
N ALA A 31 -2.32 0.82 -2.94
CA ALA A 31 -2.35 1.93 -3.87
C ALA A 31 -3.77 2.41 -4.15
N VAL A 32 -3.93 3.70 -4.43
CA VAL A 32 -5.18 4.29 -4.90
C VAL A 32 -4.99 4.88 -6.29
N ALA A 33 -5.87 4.55 -7.23
CA ALA A 33 -5.72 4.89 -8.65
C ALA A 33 -6.19 6.32 -8.97
N GLN A 34 -5.74 7.30 -8.17
CA GLN A 34 -6.12 8.71 -8.28
C GLN A 34 -5.17 9.49 -9.19
N SER A 35 -3.85 9.30 -9.01
CA SER A 35 -2.82 9.97 -9.83
C SER A 35 -2.34 9.12 -11.01
N PHE A 36 -2.29 7.80 -10.83
CA PHE A 36 -1.86 6.84 -11.85
C PHE A 36 -2.92 5.78 -12.11
N PRO A 37 -3.03 5.26 -13.35
CA PRO A 37 -3.96 4.19 -13.65
C PRO A 37 -3.56 2.92 -12.88
N ALA A 38 -4.55 2.17 -12.40
CA ALA A 38 -4.34 0.96 -11.58
C ALA A 38 -3.33 -0.02 -12.18
N LYS A 39 -3.29 -0.16 -13.52
CA LYS A 39 -2.33 -1.01 -14.23
C LYS A 39 -0.86 -0.66 -13.95
N GLN A 40 -0.55 0.60 -13.69
CA GLN A 40 0.81 1.05 -13.37
C GLN A 40 1.17 0.89 -11.89
N LEU A 41 0.17 0.72 -11.02
CA LEU A 41 0.33 0.54 -9.57
C LEU A 41 0.38 -0.96 -9.17
N ASN A 42 0.62 -1.85 -10.13
CA ASN A 42 0.52 -3.31 -9.98
C ASN A 42 1.51 -3.95 -8.99
N GLN A 43 2.52 -3.20 -8.53
CA GLN A 43 3.47 -3.65 -7.51
C GLN A 43 2.94 -3.48 -6.09
N ALA A 44 1.85 -2.73 -5.90
CA ALA A 44 1.17 -2.65 -4.62
C ALA A 44 0.49 -3.99 -4.30
N ASP A 45 0.34 -4.28 -3.02
CA ASP A 45 -0.33 -5.50 -2.55
C ASP A 45 -1.84 -5.45 -2.83
N ARG A 46 -2.41 -4.24 -2.95
CA ARG A 46 -3.79 -3.99 -3.36
C ARG A 46 -3.89 -2.65 -4.08
N VAL A 47 -4.79 -2.55 -5.06
CA VAL A 47 -5.08 -1.29 -5.76
C VAL A 47 -6.57 -1.02 -5.70
N LEU A 48 -6.95 0.16 -5.22
CA LEU A 48 -8.33 0.60 -5.07
C LEU A 48 -8.59 1.87 -5.91
N PRO A 49 -9.85 2.20 -6.26
CA PRO A 49 -10.14 3.40 -7.04
C PRO A 49 -9.76 4.70 -6.32
N GLY A 50 -10.02 4.79 -5.02
CA GLY A 50 -9.68 5.95 -4.20
C GLY A 50 -9.49 5.62 -2.73
N ILE A 51 -9.00 6.61 -1.97
CA ILE A 51 -8.77 6.45 -0.52
C ILE A 51 -10.04 6.13 0.27
N GLY A 52 -11.21 6.59 -0.20
CA GLY A 52 -12.51 6.31 0.43
C GLY A 52 -12.97 4.86 0.30
N ASP A 53 -12.34 4.07 -0.58
CA ASP A 53 -12.67 2.64 -0.76
C ASP A 53 -11.90 1.74 0.21
N ILE A 54 -10.92 2.29 0.94
CA ILE A 54 -10.09 1.55 1.90
C ILE A 54 -10.94 1.15 3.11
N GLN A 55 -10.95 -0.15 3.41
CA GLN A 55 -11.55 -0.71 4.62
C GLN A 55 -10.46 -1.00 5.67
N ILE A 56 -10.84 -1.09 6.94
CA ILE A 56 -9.89 -1.42 8.03
C ILE A 56 -9.20 -2.77 7.78
N ASP A 57 -9.93 -3.73 7.20
CA ASP A 57 -9.39 -5.05 6.87
C ASP A 57 -8.27 -5.00 5.81
N ASP A 58 -8.21 -3.94 5.00
CA ASP A 58 -7.10 -3.74 4.07
C ASP A 58 -5.81 -3.35 4.82
N LEU A 59 -5.97 -2.61 5.94
CA LEU A 59 -4.87 -2.13 6.76
C LEU A 59 -4.37 -3.18 7.75
N ALA A 60 -5.23 -4.10 8.18
CA ALA A 60 -4.83 -5.18 9.05
C ALA A 60 -3.84 -6.14 8.33
N PRO A 61 -2.84 -6.70 9.02
CA PRO A 61 -2.10 -7.82 8.47
C PRO A 61 -3.05 -8.98 8.23
N SER A 62 -2.89 -9.70 7.11
CA SER A 62 -3.60 -10.97 6.92
C SER A 62 -3.27 -11.87 8.12
N PRO A 63 -4.26 -12.56 8.72
CA PRO A 63 -3.95 -13.54 9.75
C PRO A 63 -2.90 -14.50 9.19
N ALA A 64 -1.82 -14.69 9.95
CA ALA A 64 -0.86 -15.73 9.64
C ALA A 64 -1.62 -17.08 9.61
N PRO A 65 -1.24 -18.02 8.74
CA PRO A 65 -1.76 -19.38 8.80
C PRO A 65 -1.54 -20.01 10.19
#